data_AF-A0A8K0GW49-F1
#
_entry.id   AF-A0A8K0GW49-F1
#
_cell.length_a   1.000
_cell.length_b   1.000
_cell.length_c   1.000
_cell.angle_alpha   90.00
_cell.angle_beta   90.00
_cell.angle_gamma   90.00
#
_symmetry.space_group_name_H-M   'P 1'
#
loop_
_entity.id
_entity.type
_entity.pdbx_description
1 polymer ?
#
loop_
_entity_poly.entity_id
_entity_poly.type
_entity_poly.pdbx_seq_one_letter_code
_entity_poly.pdbx_strand_id
1 'polypeptide(L)'
;MNNPSAGLSSKPRGGTAQPSETSFKRKRGVFQKELQHMMYGFGDDPNPLPESVALMEDIVVEYITDLVYKAQDIGSKRGKLAVEDFLYLIRKDMPKLNRCTELLSMNEELKQARKAFETDEEKLRKAFEADEEKLGSTE
;
A
#
# COMPACT_ATOMS: atom_id res chain seq x y z
N MET A 1 27.00 39.60 54.90
CA MET A 1 26.85 41.04 54.63
C MET A 1 26.41 41.22 53.18
N ASN A 2 25.49 42.15 53.01
CA ASN A 2 24.66 42.45 51.84
C ASN A 2 25.36 42.57 50.47
N ASN A 3 24.59 42.20 49.44
CA ASN A 3 24.68 42.60 48.03
C ASN A 3 24.50 44.15 47.87
N PRO A 4 24.53 44.82 46.67
CA PRO A 4 24.46 44.32 45.28
C PRO A 4 25.28 45.13 44.21
N SER A 5 25.19 44.73 42.92
CA SER A 5 24.82 45.57 41.74
C SER A 5 25.25 44.84 40.44
N ALA A 6 24.34 44.14 39.74
CA ALA A 6 23.50 44.62 38.64
C ALA A 6 24.25 44.88 37.31
N GLY A 7 23.96 44.02 36.33
CA GLY A 7 24.34 44.17 34.92
C GLY A 7 23.52 43.21 34.06
N LEU A 8 22.27 43.59 33.75
CA LEU A 8 21.41 42.88 32.82
C LEU A 8 21.89 43.09 31.37
N SER A 9 22.16 42.01 30.65
CA SER A 9 22.25 42.02 29.19
C SER A 9 21.02 41.32 28.61
N SER A 10 20.04 42.09 28.18
CA SER A 10 18.86 41.63 27.44
C SER A 10 19.22 41.29 25.98
N LYS A 11 19.22 40.01 25.62
CA LYS A 11 19.14 39.58 24.21
C LYS A 11 17.68 39.27 23.85
N PRO A 12 17.14 39.78 22.74
CA PRO A 12 15.77 39.51 22.33
C PRO A 12 15.65 38.07 21.79
N ARG A 13 14.62 37.36 22.27
CA ARG A 13 14.13 36.10 21.69
C ARG A 13 13.36 36.44 20.41
N GLY A 14 13.95 36.15 19.25
CA GLY A 14 13.28 36.10 17.95
C GLY A 14 13.12 34.64 17.49
N GLY A 15 12.01 34.33 16.80
CA GLY A 15 11.54 33.00 16.39
C GLY A 15 12.56 32.13 15.64
N THR A 16 12.32 30.83 15.47
CA THR A 16 11.21 30.27 14.69
C THR A 16 10.86 28.86 15.16
N ALA A 17 9.58 28.52 15.23
CA ALA A 17 9.14 27.12 15.26
C ALA A 17 9.59 26.46 13.96
N GLN A 18 10.53 25.50 14.04
CA GLN A 18 10.83 24.63 12.92
C GLN A 18 9.57 23.82 12.61
N PRO A 19 8.99 23.90 11.39
CA PRO A 19 8.11 22.84 10.96
C PRO A 19 8.96 21.57 10.90
N SER A 20 8.48 20.50 11.54
CA SER A 20 9.07 19.18 11.43
C SER A 20 9.10 18.80 9.95
N GLU A 21 10.26 18.87 9.31
CA GLU A 21 10.49 18.18 8.05
C GLU A 21 10.50 16.68 8.33
N THR A 22 9.32 16.09 8.46
CA THR A 22 9.11 14.72 8.01
C THR A 22 9.05 14.74 6.49
N SER A 23 10.14 15.21 5.85
CA SER A 23 10.38 14.96 4.45
C SER A 23 10.75 13.49 4.37
N PHE A 24 9.73 12.62 4.44
CA PHE A 24 9.79 11.36 3.75
C PHE A 24 10.25 11.72 2.35
N LYS A 25 11.51 11.41 2.03
CA LYS A 25 12.03 11.52 0.66
C LYS A 25 11.16 10.58 -0.15
N ARG A 26 10.00 11.06 -0.59
CA ARG A 26 9.08 10.35 -1.47
C ARG A 26 9.96 9.97 -2.64
N LYS A 27 10.16 8.66 -2.85
CA LYS A 27 10.69 8.17 -4.11
C LYS A 27 9.69 8.65 -5.16
N ARG A 28 9.99 9.77 -5.80
CA ARG A 28 9.24 10.26 -6.95
C ARG A 28 9.54 9.37 -8.13
N GLY A 29 8.57 9.20 -9.02
CA GLY A 29 8.74 8.39 -10.22
C GLY A 29 8.55 6.89 -10.02
N VAL A 30 7.91 6.44 -8.93
CA VAL A 30 7.69 5.01 -8.68
C VAL A 30 6.60 4.47 -9.59
N PHE A 31 5.59 5.29 -9.90
CA PHE A 31 4.41 4.88 -10.67
C PHE A 31 4.31 5.51 -12.05
N GLN A 32 5.30 6.29 -12.50
CA GLN A 32 5.18 7.06 -13.74
C GLN A 32 4.89 6.19 -14.96
N LYS A 33 5.55 5.03 -15.07
CA LYS A 33 5.34 4.11 -16.19
C LYS A 33 3.91 3.55 -16.17
N GLU A 34 3.44 3.08 -15.02
CA GLU A 34 2.12 2.49 -14.88
C GLU A 34 1.01 3.55 -15.05
N LEU A 35 1.24 4.76 -14.54
CA LEU A 35 0.31 5.88 -14.68
C LEU A 35 0.16 6.32 -16.13
N GLN A 36 1.22 6.34 -16.94
CA GLN A 36 1.10 6.63 -18.38
C GLN A 36 0.12 5.67 -19.08
N HIS A 37 0.26 4.37 -18.84
CA HIS A 37 -0.64 3.37 -19.42
C HIS A 37 -2.07 3.52 -18.91
N MET A 38 -2.23 3.86 -17.62
CA MET A 38 -3.54 4.10 -17.03
C MET A 38 -4.20 5.34 -17.63
N MET A 39 -3.47 6.45 -17.74
CA MET A 39 -3.93 7.71 -18.34
C MET A 39 -4.41 7.48 -19.77
N TYR A 40 -3.63 6.77 -20.60
CA TYR A 40 -4.06 6.34 -21.93
C TYR A 40 -5.33 5.48 -21.90
N GLY A 41 -5.43 4.54 -20.95
CA GLY A 41 -6.63 3.71 -20.76
C GLY A 41 -7.89 4.51 -20.39
N PHE A 42 -7.73 5.71 -19.83
CA PHE A 42 -8.80 6.68 -19.58
C PHE A 42 -9.00 7.72 -20.71
N GLY A 43 -8.27 7.57 -21.82
CA GLY A 43 -8.43 8.37 -23.03
C GLY A 43 -7.43 9.53 -23.20
N ASP A 44 -6.36 9.58 -22.40
CA ASP A 44 -5.26 10.53 -22.60
C ASP A 44 -4.36 10.13 -23.79
N ASP A 45 -3.36 10.96 -24.10
CA ASP A 45 -2.36 10.67 -25.13
C ASP A 45 -1.50 9.43 -24.76
N PRO A 46 -1.06 8.61 -25.74
CA PRO A 46 -0.11 7.52 -25.49
C PRO A 46 1.22 7.97 -24.86
N ASN A 47 1.63 9.21 -25.11
CA ASN A 47 2.82 9.84 -24.56
C ASN A 47 2.44 11.16 -23.86
N PRO A 48 1.78 11.10 -22.69
CA PRO A 48 1.34 12.30 -21.98
C PRO A 48 2.55 13.11 -21.50
N LEU A 49 2.33 14.41 -21.26
CA LEU A 49 3.40 15.30 -20.77
C LEU A 49 3.99 14.78 -19.45
N PRO A 50 5.33 14.73 -19.29
CA PRO A 50 5.97 14.26 -18.07
C PRO A 50 5.48 14.99 -16.80
N GLU A 51 5.19 16.29 -16.93
CA GLU A 51 4.66 17.12 -15.86
C GLU A 51 3.24 16.69 -15.44
N SER A 52 2.40 16.30 -16.40
CA SER A 52 1.05 15.77 -16.12
C SER A 52 1.12 14.43 -15.40
N VAL A 53 2.02 13.54 -15.81
CA VAL A 53 2.24 12.24 -15.13
C VAL A 53 2.75 12.46 -13.71
N ALA A 54 3.69 13.38 -13.52
CA ALA A 54 4.23 13.71 -12.20
C ALA A 54 3.16 14.30 -11.27
N LEU A 55 2.30 15.18 -11.79
CA LEU A 55 1.17 15.72 -11.03
C LEU A 55 0.15 14.62 -10.69
N MET A 56 -0.17 13.74 -11.64
CA MET A 56 -1.04 12.60 -11.41
C MET A 56 -0.49 11.68 -10.31
N GLU A 57 0.82 11.44 -10.29
CA GLU A 57 1.49 10.67 -9.24
C GLU A 57 1.30 11.33 -7.87
N ASP A 58 1.51 12.65 -7.75
CA ASP A 58 1.32 13.37 -6.50
C ASP A 58 -0.16 13.29 -6.03
N ILE A 59 -1.14 13.45 -6.92
CA ILE A 59 -2.58 13.32 -6.61
C ILE A 59 -2.93 11.90 -6.14
N VAL A 60 -2.44 10.87 -6.83
CA VAL A 60 -2.73 9.47 -6.51
C VAL A 60 -2.14 9.09 -5.15
N VAL A 61 -0.91 9.51 -4.87
CA VAL A 61 -0.26 9.25 -3.58
C VAL A 61 -1.01 9.93 -2.45
N GLU A 62 -1.43 11.18 -2.62
CA GLU A 62 -2.25 11.89 -1.64
C GLU A 62 -3.59 11.18 -1.39
N TYR A 63 -4.30 10.83 -2.47
CA TYR A 63 -5.59 10.14 -2.38
C TYR A 63 -5.49 8.80 -1.65
N ILE A 64 -4.48 7.97 -1.98
CA ILE A 64 -4.28 6.67 -1.33
C ILE A 64 -3.95 6.86 0.15
N THR A 65 -3.08 7.82 0.46
CA THR A 65 -2.69 8.13 1.84
C THR A 65 -3.91 8.51 2.68
N ASP A 66 -4.74 9.43 2.18
CA ASP A 66 -5.99 9.85 2.82
C ASP A 66 -6.99 8.70 2.99
N LEU A 67 -7.14 7.86 1.97
CA LEU A 67 -8.03 6.71 2.01
C LEU A 67 -7.60 5.71 3.09
N VAL A 68 -6.30 5.43 3.19
CA VAL A 68 -5.74 4.52 4.19
C VAL A 68 -5.90 5.09 5.61
N TYR A 69 -5.70 6.39 5.81
CA TYR A 69 -5.96 7.01 7.12
C TYR A 69 -7.41 6.84 7.55
N LYS A 70 -8.37 7.13 6.66
CA LYS A 70 -9.80 6.94 6.94
C LYS A 70 -10.14 5.48 7.23
N ALA A 71 -9.50 4.53 6.53
CA ALA A 71 -9.72 3.10 6.75
C ALA A 71 -9.13 2.65 8.09
N GLN A 72 -7.95 3.17 8.44
CA GLN A 72 -7.30 2.92 9.71
C GLN A 72 -8.14 3.44 10.89
N ASP A 73 -8.78 4.60 10.79
CA ASP A 73 -9.67 5.10 11.85
C ASP A 73 -10.82 4.14 12.16
N ILE A 74 -11.34 3.46 11.13
CA ILE A 74 -12.37 2.43 11.28
C ILE A 74 -11.75 1.16 11.89
N GLY A 75 -10.66 0.66 11.31
CA GLY A 75 -9.98 -0.57 11.73
C GLY A 75 -9.36 -0.49 13.13
N SER A 76 -9.02 0.71 13.60
CA SER A 76 -8.43 0.94 14.94
C SER A 76 -9.36 0.49 16.07
N LYS A 77 -10.69 0.53 15.87
CA LYS A 77 -11.66 0.01 16.85
C LYS A 77 -11.53 -1.51 17.06
N ARG A 78 -11.08 -2.21 16.03
CA ARG A 78 -10.81 -3.66 16.02
C ARG A 78 -9.33 -3.97 16.28
N GLY A 79 -8.47 -2.96 16.32
CA GLY A 79 -7.02 -3.08 16.51
C GLY A 79 -6.25 -3.56 15.27
N LYS A 80 -6.90 -3.72 14.11
CA LYS A 80 -6.22 -4.10 12.86
C LYS A 80 -6.94 -3.55 11.64
N LEU A 81 -6.17 -3.09 10.65
CA LEU A 81 -6.69 -2.70 9.33
C LEU A 81 -7.02 -3.97 8.52
N ALA A 82 -8.16 -3.98 7.85
CA ALA A 82 -8.56 -5.06 6.94
C ALA A 82 -9.30 -4.53 5.71
N VAL A 83 -9.56 -5.42 4.75
CA VAL A 83 -10.18 -5.09 3.46
C VAL A 83 -11.59 -4.51 3.65
N GLU A 84 -12.32 -5.01 4.64
CA GLU A 84 -13.69 -4.57 4.94
C GLU A 84 -13.75 -3.10 5.34
N ASP A 85 -12.68 -2.56 5.92
CA ASP A 85 -12.60 -1.14 6.29
C ASP A 85 -12.60 -0.25 5.03
N PHE A 86 -11.95 -0.68 3.95
CA PHE A 86 -11.99 0.00 2.65
C PHE A 86 -13.34 -0.15 1.97
N LEU A 87 -13.93 -1.35 1.99
CA LEU A 87 -15.27 -1.58 1.43
C LEU A 87 -16.32 -0.71 2.14
N TYR A 88 -16.19 -0.54 3.45
CA TYR A 88 -17.04 0.36 4.20
C TYR A 88 -16.92 1.81 3.72
N LEU A 89 -15.72 2.32 3.45
CA LEU A 89 -15.55 3.70 2.96
C LEU A 89 -16.23 3.94 1.62
N ILE A 90 -16.15 2.98 0.69
CA ILE A 90 -16.72 3.10 -0.66
C ILE A 90 -18.19 2.68 -0.76
N ARG A 91 -18.81 2.24 0.34
CA ARG A 91 -20.17 1.63 0.35
C ARG A 91 -21.29 2.47 -0.28
N LYS A 92 -21.10 3.78 -0.40
CA LYS A 92 -22.07 4.70 -1.00
C LYS A 92 -21.95 4.80 -2.53
N ASP A 93 -20.85 4.32 -3.09
CA ASP A 93 -20.58 4.26 -4.53
C ASP A 93 -20.79 2.82 -4.99
N MET A 94 -22.04 2.49 -5.33
CA MET A 94 -22.42 1.11 -5.69
C MET A 94 -21.62 0.55 -6.87
N PRO A 95 -21.37 1.29 -7.96
CA PRO A 95 -20.50 0.82 -9.04
C PRO A 95 -19.10 0.43 -8.56
N LYS A 96 -18.43 1.27 -7.75
CA LYS A 96 -17.10 0.93 -7.21
C LYS A 96 -17.16 -0.25 -6.25
N LEU A 97 -18.15 -0.29 -5.37
CA LEU A 97 -18.32 -1.37 -4.40
C LEU A 97 -18.49 -2.73 -5.10
N ASN A 98 -19.37 -2.79 -6.11
CA ASN A 98 -19.62 -4.01 -6.88
C ASN A 98 -18.34 -4.46 -7.57
N ARG A 99 -17.64 -3.53 -8.24
CA ARG A 99 -16.39 -3.83 -8.92
C ARG A 99 -15.31 -4.36 -7.97
N CYS A 100 -15.15 -3.76 -6.80
CA CYS A 100 -14.21 -4.24 -5.79
C CYS A 100 -14.58 -5.65 -5.30
N THR A 101 -15.87 -5.91 -5.07
CA THR A 101 -16.36 -7.22 -4.61
C THR A 101 -16.07 -8.32 -5.64
N GLU A 102 -16.35 -8.05 -6.93
CA GLU A 102 -16.03 -8.96 -8.04
C GLU A 102 -14.54 -9.29 -8.10
N LEU A 103 -13.67 -8.27 -8.04
CA LEU A 103 -12.22 -8.45 -8.12
C LEU A 103 -11.67 -9.25 -6.93
N LEU A 104 -12.23 -9.06 -5.73
CA LEU A 104 -11.85 -9.83 -4.55
C LEU A 104 -12.26 -11.30 -4.69
N SER A 105 -13.47 -11.58 -5.15
CA SER A 105 -13.96 -12.94 -5.42
C SER A 105 -13.05 -13.65 -6.42
N MET A 106 -12.79 -13.01 -7.56
CA MET A 106 -11.94 -13.58 -8.62
C MET A 106 -10.51 -13.83 -8.11
N ASN A 107 -9.95 -12.93 -7.31
CA ASN A 107 -8.63 -13.13 -6.72
C ASN A 107 -8.60 -14.34 -5.76
N GLU A 108 -9.67 -14.56 -5.01
CA GLU A 108 -9.80 -15.74 -4.15
C GLU A 108 -9.90 -17.03 -4.96
N GLU A 109 -10.71 -17.04 -6.02
CA GLU A 109 -10.80 -18.17 -6.96
C GLU A 109 -9.44 -18.51 -7.59
N LEU A 110 -8.70 -17.48 -8.05
CA LEU A 110 -7.35 -17.67 -8.61
C LEU A 110 -6.37 -18.23 -7.57
N LYS A 111 -6.44 -17.80 -6.31
CA LYS A 111 -5.61 -18.35 -5.23
C LYS A 111 -5.94 -19.80 -4.95
N GLN A 112 -7.22 -20.16 -4.91
CA GLN A 112 -7.67 -21.53 -4.71
C GLN A 112 -7.19 -22.44 -5.86
N ALA A 113 -7.33 -21.98 -7.11
CA ALA A 113 -6.87 -22.71 -8.28
C ALA A 113 -5.36 -22.97 -8.20
N ARG A 114 -4.53 -21.95 -7.91
CA ARG A 114 -3.07 -22.12 -7.77
C ARG A 114 -2.69 -23.14 -6.69
N LYS A 115 -3.37 -23.07 -5.53
CA LYS A 115 -3.10 -23.98 -4.42
C LYS A 115 -3.44 -25.45 -4.75
N ALA A 116 -4.47 -25.68 -5.56
CA ALA A 116 -4.83 -27.03 -5.99
C ALA A 116 -3.68 -27.68 -6.79
N PHE A 117 -3.06 -26.93 -7.72
CA PHE A 117 -1.93 -27.42 -8.50
C PHE A 117 -0.66 -27.66 -7.66
N GLU A 118 -0.32 -26.77 -6.72
CA GLU A 118 0.83 -26.96 -5.82
C GLU A 118 0.67 -28.20 -4.93
N THR A 119 -0.56 -28.45 -4.46
CA THR A 119 -0.86 -29.62 -3.64
C THR A 119 -0.75 -30.91 -4.44
N ASP A 120 -1.09 -30.87 -5.73
CA ASP A 120 -1.02 -32.03 -6.61
C ASP A 120 0.43 -32.35 -7.03
N GLU A 121 1.29 -31.36 -7.23
CA GLU A 121 2.73 -31.58 -7.45
C GLU A 121 3.42 -32.21 -6.23
N GLU A 122 3.14 -31.72 -5.02
CA GLU A 122 3.67 -32.30 -3.78
C GLU A 122 3.18 -33.74 -3.54
N LYS A 123 1.91 -34.03 -3.85
CA LYS A 123 1.38 -35.40 -3.79
C LYS A 123 2.02 -36.30 -4.82
N LEU A 124 2.21 -35.82 -6.05
CA LEU A 124 2.82 -36.57 -7.13
C LEU A 124 4.28 -36.90 -6.80
N ARG A 125 5.03 -35.94 -6.27
CA ARG A 125 6.41 -36.14 -5.82
C ARG A 125 6.51 -37.16 -4.69
N LYS A 126 5.64 -37.09 -3.68
CA LYS A 126 5.59 -38.10 -2.61
C LYS A 126 5.21 -39.49 -3.11
N ALA A 127 4.35 -39.58 -4.13
CA ALA A 127 4.00 -40.85 -4.76
C ALA A 127 5.22 -41.47 -5.47
N PHE A 128 6.01 -40.67 -6.18
CA PHE A 128 7.25 -41.14 -6.81
C PHE A 128 8.33 -41.54 -5.78
N GLU A 129 8.53 -40.76 -4.72
CA GLU A 129 9.48 -41.08 -3.63
C GLU A 129 9.08 -42.39 -2.92
N ALA A 130 7.79 -42.62 -2.68
CA ALA A 130 7.29 -43.83 -2.04
C ALA A 130 7.41 -45.10 -2.91
N ASP A 131 7.32 -44.97 -4.25
CA ASP A 131 7.56 -46.07 -5.18
C ASP A 131 9.05 -46.40 -5.30
N GLU A 132 9.94 -45.41 -5.16
CA GLU A 132 11.40 -45.61 -5.17
C GLU A 132 11.91 -46.34 -3.91
N GLU A 133 11.41 -46.00 -2.72
CA GLU A 133 11.72 -46.70 -1.46
C GLU A 133 11.27 -48.17 -1.46
N LYS A 134 10.14 -48.48 -2.13
CA LYS A 134 9.66 -49.86 -2.28
C LYS A 134 10.53 -50.70 -3.21
N LEU A 135 11.16 -50.08 -4.21
CA LEU A 135 12.05 -50.79 -5.14
C LEU A 135 13.43 -51.07 -4.52
N GLY A 136 13.90 -50.19 -3.62
CA GLY A 136 15.17 -50.36 -2.89
C GLY A 136 15.12 -51.34 -1.71
N SER A 137 13.93 -51.84 -1.34
CA SER A 137 13.74 -52.73 -0.19
C SER A 137 13.64 -54.23 -0.54
N THR A 138 13.88 -54.60 -1.81
CA THR A 138 13.78 -55.99 -2.30
C THR A 138 15.12 -56.72 -2.48
N GLU A 139 16.22 -56.23 -1.90
CA GLU A 139 17.48 -56.99 -1.78
C GLU A 139 17.60 -57.76 -0.46
#